data_AF-A0A482VYK0-F1
#
_entry.id   AF-A0A482VYK0-F1
#
_cell.length_a   1.000
_cell.length_b   1.000
_cell.length_c   1.000
_cell.angle_alpha   90.00
_cell.angle_beta   90.00
_cell.angle_gamma   90.00
#
_symmetry.space_group_name_H-M   'P 1'
#
loop_
_entity.id
_entity.type
_entity.pdbx_description
1 polymer ?
#
loop_
_entity_poly.entity_id
_entity_poly.type
_entity_poly.pdbx_seq_one_letter_code
_entity_poly.pdbx_strand_id
1 'polypeptide(L)' 'MTDGLGSFNKKKKKKRRHRTIFTSYQLEELEKAFKDAHYPDVYAREMLSLKTDLPEDRIQLYFVLEVFSAPTYKLDI' A
#
# COMPACT_ATOMS: atom_id res chain seq x y z
N MET A 1 48.38 -6.97 -24.71
CA MET A 1 47.22 -7.84 -24.96
C MET A 1 46.78 -8.44 -23.64
N THR A 2 45.68 -7.94 -23.04
CA THR A 2 44.67 -8.65 -22.23
C THR A 2 43.70 -7.61 -21.65
N ASP A 3 42.61 -7.36 -22.38
CA ASP A 3 41.37 -6.79 -21.85
C ASP A 3 40.67 -7.82 -20.96
N GLY A 4 40.00 -7.41 -19.87
CA GLY A 4 39.44 -8.38 -18.92
C GLY A 4 38.48 -7.84 -17.86
N LEU A 5 37.31 -7.41 -18.32
CA LEU A 5 35.99 -7.62 -17.68
C LEU A 5 35.68 -6.93 -16.33
N GLY A 6 34.77 -5.95 -16.42
CA GLY A 6 34.05 -5.41 -15.27
C GLY A 6 33.04 -6.39 -14.66
N SER A 7 32.69 -6.18 -13.39
CA SER A 7 31.51 -6.82 -12.80
C SER A 7 30.97 -6.01 -11.62
N PHE A 8 30.03 -5.13 -12.00
CA PHE A 8 28.80 -4.81 -11.28
C PHE A 8 28.90 -4.50 -9.78
N ASN A 9 29.08 -3.20 -9.54
CA ASN A 9 28.56 -2.45 -8.40
C ASN A 9 27.04 -2.70 -8.24
N LYS A 10 26.64 -3.88 -7.75
CA LYS A 10 25.29 -4.19 -7.28
C LYS A 10 25.08 -3.54 -5.92
N LYS A 11 25.25 -2.21 -5.86
CA LYS A 11 24.49 -1.40 -4.91
C LYS A 11 23.04 -1.58 -5.35
N LYS A 12 22.37 -2.58 -4.77
CA LYS A 12 20.91 -2.74 -4.79
C LYS A 12 20.31 -1.46 -4.22
N LYS A 13 20.27 -0.40 -5.03
CA LYS A 13 19.46 0.79 -4.77
C LYS A 13 18.05 0.24 -4.68
N LYS A 14 17.56 0.06 -3.45
CA LYS A 14 16.14 -0.18 -3.18
C LYS A 14 15.40 0.81 -4.07
N LYS A 15 14.78 0.30 -5.14
CA LYS A 15 14.02 1.11 -6.09
C LYS A 15 13.02 1.86 -5.23
N ARG A 16 13.17 3.19 -5.09
CA ARG A 16 12.22 4.00 -4.31
C ARG A 16 10.85 3.60 -4.82
N ARG A 17 10.05 2.96 -3.97
CA ARG A 17 8.69 2.54 -4.33
C ARG A 17 8.01 3.77 -4.91
N HIS A 18 7.51 3.67 -6.13
CA HIS A 18 6.88 4.81 -6.77
C HIS A 18 5.72 5.26 -5.88
N ARG A 19 5.59 6.56 -5.67
CA ARG A 19 4.45 7.09 -4.92
C ARG A 19 3.19 6.65 -5.66
N THR A 20 2.34 5.87 -5.01
CA THR A 20 1.03 5.56 -5.57
C THR A 20 0.20 6.83 -5.43
N ILE A 21 -0.18 7.39 -6.57
CA ILE A 21 -1.20 8.44 -6.62
C ILE A 21 -2.50 7.68 -6.81
N PHE A 22 -3.34 7.68 -5.79
CA PHE A 22 -4.66 7.07 -5.89
C PHE A 22 -5.55 7.94 -6.79
N THR A 23 -6.34 7.30 -7.65
CA THR A 23 -7.37 8.00 -8.41
C THR A 23 -8.57 8.31 -7.50
N SER A 24 -9.44 9.23 -7.91
CA SER A 24 -10.66 9.56 -7.15
C SER A 24 -11.49 8.31 -6.85
N TYR A 25 -11.68 7.44 -7.84
CA TYR A 25 -12.41 6.18 -7.70
C TYR A 25 -11.78 5.24 -6.66
N GLN A 26 -10.45 5.12 -6.66
CA GLN A 26 -9.75 4.28 -5.70
C GLN A 26 -9.92 4.81 -4.27
N LEU A 27 -9.85 6.13 -4.08
CA LEU A 27 -10.10 6.75 -2.78
C LEU A 27 -11.54 6.51 -2.31
N GLU A 28 -12.54 6.67 -3.19
CA GLU A 28 -13.94 6.42 -2.84
C GLU A 28 -14.19 4.98 -2.37
N GLU A 29 -13.65 3.97 -3.08
CA GLU A 29 -13.81 2.56 -2.66
C GLU A 29 -13.04 2.27 -1.36
N LEU A 30 -11.85 2.86 -1.17
CA LEU A 30 -11.07 2.72 0.05
C LEU A 30 -11.78 3.37 1.25
N GLU A 31 -12.31 4.58 1.11
CA GLU A 31 -13.09 5.28 2.14
C GLU A 31 -14.38 4.52 2.47
N LYS A 32 -15.06 3.99 1.46
CA LYS A 32 -16.28 3.19 1.65
C LYS A 32 -16.00 1.93 2.45
N ALA A 33 -14.90 1.23 2.16
CA ALA A 33 -14.50 0.06 2.94
C ALA A 33 -14.02 0.43 4.35
N PHE A 34 -13.35 1.57 4.51
CA PHE A 34 -12.94 2.08 5.83
C PHE A 34 -14.13 2.38 6.74
N LYS A 35 -15.22 2.92 6.18
CA LYS A 35 -16.48 3.15 6.91
C LYS A 35 -17.13 1.86 7.42
N ASP A 36 -16.95 0.77 6.69
CA ASP A 36 -17.52 -0.54 7.04
C ASP A 36 -16.61 -1.29 8.04
N ALA A 37 -15.30 -1.25 7.81
CA ALA A 37 -14.30 -1.84 8.68
C ALA A 37 -12.99 -1.03 8.70
N HIS A 38 -12.63 -0.53 9.89
CA HIS A 38 -11.36 0.17 10.12
C HIS A 38 -10.13 -0.76 9.97
N TYR A 39 -10.32 -2.06 10.19
CA TYR A 39 -9.32 -3.10 9.97
C TYR A 39 -9.87 -4.13 8.97
N PRO A 40 -9.60 -3.95 7.66
CA PRO A 40 -10.04 -4.91 6.67
C PRO A 40 -9.28 -6.22 6.83
N ASP A 41 -10.02 -7.32 7.01
CA ASP A 41 -9.46 -8.66 7.00
C ASP A 41 -8.85 -9.00 5.62
N VAL A 42 -8.11 -10.12 5.52
CA VAL A 42 -7.49 -10.61 4.29
C VAL A 42 -8.47 -10.61 3.13
N TYR A 43 -9.69 -11.12 3.34
CA TYR A 43 -10.73 -11.15 2.31
C TYR A 43 -11.15 -9.74 1.85
N ALA A 44 -11.32 -8.80 2.78
CA ALA A 44 -11.69 -7.42 2.44
C ALA A 44 -10.57 -6.72 1.65
N ARG A 45 -9.31 -7.00 1.99
CA ARG A 45 -8.14 -6.52 1.26
C ARG A 45 -8.04 -7.11 -0.14
N GLU A 46 -8.33 -8.40 -0.32
CA GLU A 46 -8.39 -9.03 -1.64
C GLU A 46 -9.51 -8.43 -2.50
N MET A 47 -10.70 -8.26 -1.95
CA MET A 47 -11.83 -7.64 -2.65
C MET A 47 -11.52 -6.19 -3.06
N LEU A 48 -10.87 -5.41 -2.19
CA LEU A 48 -10.42 -4.06 -2.51
C LEU A 48 -9.34 -4.07 -3.58
N SER A 49 -8.41 -5.04 -3.54
CA SER A 49 -7.37 -5.20 -4.55
C SER A 49 -7.96 -5.45 -5.93
N LEU A 50 -8.96 -6.33 -6.01
CA LEU A 50 -9.67 -6.63 -7.25
C LEU A 50 -10.49 -5.44 -7.76
N LYS A 51 -11.12 -4.66 -6.87
CA LYS A 51 -11.93 -3.49 -7.26
C LYS A 51 -11.10 -2.30 -7.70
N THR A 52 -10.00 -2.04 -7.02
CA THR A 52 -9.19 -0.83 -7.19
C THR A 52 -7.96 -1.05 -8.08
N ASP A 53 -7.69 -2.30 -8.48
CA ASP A 53 -6.46 -2.75 -9.14
C ASP A 53 -5.19 -2.34 -8.37
N LEU A 54 -5.30 -2.18 -7.05
CA LEU A 54 -4.20 -1.84 -6.17
C LEU A 54 -3.62 -3.10 -5.53
N PRO A 55 -2.29 -3.23 -5.44
CA PRO A 55 -1.70 -4.33 -4.71
C PRO A 55 -2.02 -4.21 -3.22
N GLU A 56 -2.18 -5.35 -2.56
CA GLU A 56 -2.57 -5.44 -1.14
C GLU A 56 -1.69 -4.58 -0.22
N ASP A 57 -0.38 -4.52 -0.50
CA ASP A 57 0.56 -3.69 0.26
C ASP A 57 0.20 -2.20 0.24
N ARG A 58 -0.39 -1.68 -0.86
CA ARG A 58 -0.83 -0.28 -0.95
C ARG A 58 -2.12 -0.04 -0.20
N ILE A 59 -3.02 -1.01 -0.21
CA ILE A 59 -4.24 -1.00 0.58
C ILE A 59 -3.84 -1.03 2.06
N GLN A 60 -2.97 -1.96 2.45
CA GLN A 60 -2.43 -2.04 3.79
C GLN A 60 -1.76 -0.73 4.22
N LEU A 61 -0.90 -0.12 3.39
CA LEU A 61 -0.32 1.17 3.69
C LEU A 61 -1.35 2.29 3.81
N TYR A 62 -2.40 2.30 2.99
CA TYR A 62 -3.49 3.27 3.13
C TYR A 62 -4.18 3.12 4.48
N PHE A 63 -4.65 1.91 4.83
CA PHE A 63 -5.29 1.66 6.13
C PHE A 63 -4.34 1.91 7.30
N VAL A 64 -3.06 1.52 7.18
CA VAL A 64 -2.05 1.73 8.23
C VAL A 64 -1.73 3.21 8.40
N LEU A 65 -1.56 3.97 7.31
CA LEU A 65 -1.32 5.42 7.38
C LEU A 65 -2.55 6.15 7.92
N GLU A 66 -3.74 5.76 7.48
CA GLU A 66 -5.00 6.34 7.96
C GLU A 66 -5.21 6.02 9.44
N VAL A 67 -4.97 4.79 9.88
CA VAL A 67 -5.09 4.36 11.29
C VAL A 67 -4.02 4.98 12.19
N PHE A 68 -2.78 5.16 11.70
CA PHE A 68 -1.74 5.85 12.47
C PHE A 68 -1.92 7.38 12.49
N SER A 69 -2.57 7.95 11.47
CA SER A 69 -2.95 9.36 11.44
C SER A 69 -4.26 9.64 12.17
N ALA A 70 -5.11 8.63 12.34
CA ALA A 70 -6.32 8.68 13.13
C ALA A 70 -5.97 8.74 14.62
N PRO A 71 -6.33 9.82 15.34
CA PRO A 71 -6.26 9.82 16.80
C PRO A 71 -7.34 8.85 17.31
N THR A 72 -6.95 7.59 17.50
CA THR A 72 -7.62 6.60 18.37
C THR A 72 -9.14 6.78 18.47
N TYR A 73 -9.88 6.33 17.48
CA TYR A 73 -11.34 6.32 17.58
C TYR A 73 -11.76 5.14 18.45
N LYS A 74 -12.07 5.49 19.71
CA LYS A 74 -12.95 4.81 20.67
C LYS A 74 -12.65 3.35 21.01
N LEU A 75 -12.00 3.22 22.15
CA LEU A 75 -12.28 2.17 23.13
C LEU A 75 -13.77 2.27 23.53
N ASP A 76 -14.68 1.65 22.77
CA ASP A 76 -16.02 1.34 23.27
C ASP A 76 -15.89 0.14 24.23
N ILE A 77 -15.84 0.47 25.52
CA ILE A 77 -16.19 -0.41 26.65
C ILE A 77 -17.71 -0.52 26.71
#